data_AF-R0MM93-F1
#
_entry.id   AF-R0MM93-F1
#
_cell.length_a   1.000
_cell.length_b   1.000
_cell.length_c   1.000
_cell.angle_alpha   90.00
_cell.angle_beta   90.00
_cell.angle_gamma   90.00
#
_symmetry.space_group_name_H-M   'P 1'
#
loop_
_entity.id
_entity.type
_entity.pdbx_description
1 polymer ?
#
loop_
_entity_poly.entity_id
_entity_poly.type
_entity_poly.pdbx_seq_one_letter_code
_entity_poly.pdbx_strand_id
1 'polypeptide(L)'
;MFGKLFLLLDSVRPDIFSEVRNAMNRFTQGYTDMTEDFFKRNKEQYLSDPFFKKNYLEYLLSIGDYETIIQSNLDPEYTKKAKQLQQIINSNVLEEIVKLEKDSPYSVDVIRAALRISLINGDYKIAEGYVNKINRSFKKNKELMALAGQYYFLIGSYAIGLQFFREAGLTEAVDEFVGLFKEYDEIKNAYSVDWKLKRLRSFYNSLNIKVLSDVFSPSIYTHVKFEILKEFLELAVNNRKSEASSLGKTYYVKTKDEYSRYLYIMSLIFDSNIPMAKKELEAKRFDNSVYARKIKKEIKYFEDQEENKRQKSYDQRRGGRSSRKDSKAGTDFLGYYKLLGIKSDATDKQIKKAYLKKVAMNKNKMKPEEWEKLHIKLNKALEILSNKKNREMYDNGIDPEKPQPQFEGFDNGFHFQGFEDLGAQFSDFFGGGSSFRGRRTQFVFL
;
A
#
# COMPACT_ATOMS: atom_id res chain seq x y z
N MET A 1 51.94 70.83 -49.98
CA MET A 1 52.60 70.11 -48.87
C MET A 1 51.57 69.64 -47.85
N PHE A 2 50.57 68.86 -48.27
CA PHE A 2 49.56 68.22 -47.39
C PHE A 2 49.24 66.83 -47.94
N GLY A 3 50.30 66.03 -48.12
CA GLY A 3 50.19 64.62 -48.42
C GLY A 3 50.26 63.83 -47.11
N LYS A 4 49.41 62.80 -47.01
CA LYS A 4 49.51 61.69 -46.05
C LYS A 4 49.32 62.07 -44.56
N LEU A 5 48.06 62.30 -44.18
CA LEU A 5 47.63 62.13 -42.79
C LEU A 5 46.41 61.19 -42.73
N PHE A 6 46.48 60.05 -43.43
CA PHE A 6 45.39 59.05 -43.47
C PHE A 6 45.84 57.62 -43.16
N LEU A 7 47.03 57.41 -42.61
CA LEU A 7 47.54 56.08 -42.29
C LEU A 7 48.36 56.16 -41.00
N LEU A 8 47.72 55.84 -39.86
CA LEU A 8 48.29 55.29 -38.61
C LEU A 8 47.31 55.41 -37.44
N LEU A 9 46.03 55.15 -37.67
CA LEU A 9 45.23 54.45 -36.67
C LEU A 9 45.23 52.98 -37.11
N ASP A 10 46.40 52.35 -37.02
CA ASP A 10 46.42 50.92 -36.70
C ASP A 10 45.74 50.82 -35.34
N SER A 11 44.43 50.62 -35.37
CA SER A 11 43.63 50.23 -34.22
C SER A 11 44.43 49.15 -33.51
N VAL A 12 44.88 49.43 -32.28
CA VAL A 12 45.59 48.48 -31.42
C VAL A 12 44.84 47.16 -31.53
N ARG A 13 45.38 46.20 -32.30
CA ARG A 13 44.72 44.90 -32.45
C ARG A 13 44.68 44.34 -31.04
N PRO A 14 43.48 44.07 -30.48
CA PRO A 14 43.41 43.52 -29.15
C PRO A 14 44.24 42.23 -29.12
N ASP A 15 44.95 42.02 -28.01
CA ASP A 15 45.72 40.80 -27.82
C ASP A 15 44.74 39.61 -27.75
N ILE A 16 44.52 38.98 -28.90
CA ILE A 16 43.56 37.88 -29.06
C ILE A 16 43.84 36.74 -28.07
N PHE A 17 45.10 36.56 -27.68
CA PHE A 17 45.48 35.58 -26.68
C PHE A 17 44.86 35.91 -25.31
N SER A 18 45.02 37.15 -24.85
CA SER A 18 44.43 37.62 -23.60
C SER A 18 42.90 37.60 -23.65
N GLU A 19 42.30 37.95 -24.78
CA GLU A 19 40.84 37.93 -24.92
C GLU A 19 40.27 36.51 -24.87
N VAL A 20 40.87 35.56 -25.60
CA VAL A 20 40.47 34.14 -25.56
C VAL A 20 40.63 33.59 -24.14
N ARG A 21 41.74 33.87 -23.45
CA ARG A 21 41.95 33.43 -22.06
C ARG A 21 40.88 34.01 -21.14
N ASN A 22 40.55 35.29 -21.29
CA ASN A 22 39.49 35.93 -20.51
C ASN A 22 38.11 35.31 -20.81
N ALA A 23 37.81 35.00 -22.07
CA ALA A 23 36.57 34.35 -22.46
C ALA A 23 36.46 32.94 -21.87
N MET A 24 37.53 32.15 -21.90
CA MET A 24 37.56 30.81 -21.30
C MET A 24 37.52 30.83 -19.77
N ASN A 25 38.15 31.82 -19.13
CA ASN A 25 38.03 32.01 -17.68
C ASN A 25 36.60 32.38 -17.25
N ARG A 26 35.91 33.20 -18.04
CA ARG A 26 34.48 33.51 -17.81
C ARG A 26 33.60 32.27 -18.01
N PHE A 27 33.93 31.45 -19.00
CA PHE A 27 33.23 30.21 -19.28
C PHE A 27 33.29 29.24 -18.10
N THR A 28 34.47 29.04 -17.51
CA THR A 28 34.63 28.16 -16.34
C THR A 28 33.93 28.68 -15.08
N GLN A 29 33.68 29.99 -15.02
CA GLN A 29 32.87 30.62 -13.96
C GLN A 29 31.35 30.54 -14.23
N GLY A 30 30.94 30.00 -15.38
CA GLY A 30 29.54 29.79 -15.76
C GLY A 30 28.91 30.91 -16.58
N TYR A 31 29.68 31.91 -17.05
CA TYR A 31 29.19 32.98 -17.93
C TYR A 31 29.19 32.54 -19.41
N THR A 32 28.42 31.48 -19.70
CA THR A 32 28.35 30.81 -21.01
C THR A 32 27.94 31.75 -22.15
N ASP A 33 26.90 32.56 -21.95
CA ASP A 33 26.41 33.52 -22.96
C ASP A 33 27.51 34.49 -23.44
N MET A 34 28.32 35.02 -22.52
CA MET A 34 29.39 35.97 -22.88
C MET A 34 30.51 35.32 -23.68
N THR A 35 30.82 34.06 -23.37
CA THR A 35 31.82 33.27 -24.11
C THR A 35 31.30 32.91 -25.50
N GLU A 36 30.02 32.55 -25.61
CA GLU A 36 29.36 32.29 -26.89
C GLU A 36 29.42 33.53 -27.80
N ASP A 37 29.03 34.69 -27.27
CA ASP A 37 29.07 35.97 -27.99
C ASP A 37 30.49 36.36 -28.41
N PHE A 38 31.50 36.04 -27.58
CA PHE A 38 32.90 36.28 -27.92
C PHE A 38 33.33 35.44 -29.13
N PHE A 39 33.10 34.12 -29.09
CA PHE A 39 33.50 33.25 -30.21
C PHE A 39 32.72 33.55 -31.48
N LYS A 40 31.41 33.81 -31.38
CA LYS A 40 30.57 34.17 -32.55
C LYS A 40 31.08 35.41 -33.28
N ARG A 41 31.45 36.47 -32.54
CA ARG A 41 31.92 37.74 -33.13
C ARG A 41 33.32 37.64 -33.74
N ASN A 42 34.19 36.83 -33.15
CA ASN A 42 35.60 36.79 -33.52
C ASN A 42 35.96 35.64 -34.47
N LYS A 43 35.06 34.68 -34.68
CA LYS A 43 35.32 33.49 -35.50
C LYS A 43 35.83 33.85 -36.89
N GLU A 44 35.12 34.68 -37.63
CA GLU A 44 35.47 34.97 -39.04
C GLU A 44 36.86 35.58 -39.19
N GLN A 45 37.28 36.39 -38.21
CA GLN A 45 38.55 37.11 -38.25
C GLN A 45 39.74 36.27 -37.77
N TYR A 46 39.54 35.41 -36.77
CA TYR A 46 40.65 34.78 -36.03
C TYR A 46 40.71 33.25 -36.19
N LEU A 47 39.86 32.61 -37.00
CA LEU A 47 39.86 31.15 -37.14
C LEU A 47 41.15 30.56 -37.70
N SER A 48 41.92 31.33 -38.45
CA SER A 48 43.24 30.91 -38.97
C SER A 48 44.32 30.88 -37.89
N ASP A 49 44.13 31.61 -36.78
CA ASP A 49 45.08 31.60 -35.66
C ASP A 49 45.00 30.25 -34.92
N PRO A 50 46.12 29.51 -34.75
CA PRO A 50 46.10 28.18 -34.13
C PRO A 50 45.61 28.19 -32.68
N PHE A 51 45.91 29.25 -31.91
CA PHE A 51 45.51 29.35 -30.51
C PHE A 51 44.00 29.61 -30.39
N PHE A 52 43.48 30.56 -31.18
CA PHE A 52 42.05 30.83 -31.26
C PHE A 52 41.28 29.59 -31.73
N LYS A 53 41.73 28.96 -32.83
CA LYS A 53 41.10 27.76 -33.39
C LYS A 53 41.00 26.63 -32.37
N LYS A 54 42.08 26.35 -31.64
CA LYS A 54 42.11 25.32 -30.59
C LYS A 54 41.08 25.63 -29.49
N ASN A 55 41.11 26.83 -28.92
CA ASN A 55 40.19 27.20 -27.84
C ASN A 55 38.73 27.25 -28.31
N TYR A 56 38.48 27.62 -29.56
CA TYR A 56 37.14 27.55 -30.16
C TYR A 56 36.63 26.11 -30.25
N LEU A 57 37.48 25.17 -30.69
CA LEU A 57 37.12 23.74 -30.72
C LEU A 57 36.93 23.16 -29.31
N GLU A 58 37.77 23.52 -28.34
CA GLU A 58 37.60 23.15 -26.93
C GLU A 58 36.30 23.71 -26.35
N TYR A 59 35.95 24.95 -26.68
CA TYR A 59 34.67 25.56 -26.31
C TYR A 59 33.50 24.77 -26.91
N LEU A 60 33.49 24.53 -28.23
CA LEU A 60 32.42 23.76 -28.89
C LEU A 60 32.27 22.37 -28.28
N LEU A 61 33.38 21.68 -28.01
CA LEU A 61 33.38 20.37 -27.40
C LEU A 61 32.80 20.44 -25.98
N SER A 62 33.19 21.45 -25.21
CA SER A 62 32.72 21.62 -23.83
C SER A 62 31.20 21.86 -23.71
N ILE A 63 30.59 22.53 -24.68
CA ILE A 63 29.13 22.76 -24.75
C ILE A 63 28.38 21.63 -25.48
N GLY A 64 29.09 20.63 -25.98
CA GLY A 64 28.51 19.51 -26.71
C GLY A 64 28.07 19.83 -28.14
N ASP A 65 28.54 20.92 -28.75
CA ASP A 65 28.27 21.27 -30.14
C ASP A 65 29.21 20.47 -31.08
N TYR A 66 29.03 19.15 -31.06
CA TYR A 66 29.84 18.24 -31.86
C TYR A 66 29.54 18.37 -33.35
N GLU A 67 28.30 18.73 -33.71
CA GLU A 67 27.89 18.91 -35.09
C GLU A 67 28.70 20.01 -35.78
N THR A 68 28.85 21.18 -35.14
CA THR A 68 29.67 22.27 -35.69
C THR A 68 31.14 21.84 -35.85
N ILE A 69 31.69 21.05 -34.93
CA ILE A 69 33.06 20.50 -35.05
C ILE A 69 33.15 19.58 -36.27
N ILE A 70 32.20 18.66 -36.41
CA ILE A 70 32.18 17.65 -37.48
C ILE A 70 32.03 18.30 -38.86
N GLN A 71 31.12 19.27 -38.99
CA GLN A 71 30.84 19.96 -40.24
C GLN A 71 31.99 20.87 -40.66
N SER A 72 32.58 21.61 -39.71
CA SER A 72 33.66 22.54 -40.02
C SER A 72 34.99 21.84 -40.35
N ASN A 73 35.21 20.64 -39.79
CA ASN A 73 36.41 19.81 -39.98
C ASN A 73 37.74 20.60 -39.85
N LEU A 74 37.78 21.55 -38.91
CA LEU A 74 38.92 22.46 -38.70
C LEU A 74 40.18 21.76 -38.17
N ASP A 75 39.99 20.61 -37.52
CA ASP A 75 41.05 19.75 -36.98
C ASP A 75 40.61 18.27 -37.00
N PRO A 76 41.34 17.36 -37.66
CA PRO A 76 40.95 15.96 -37.78
C PRO A 76 40.82 15.20 -36.45
N GLU A 77 41.63 15.54 -35.44
CA GLU A 77 41.61 14.88 -34.13
C GLU A 77 40.32 15.25 -33.38
N TYR A 78 40.00 16.55 -33.35
CA TYR A 78 38.74 17.02 -32.77
C TYR A 78 37.53 16.50 -33.54
N THR A 79 37.57 16.46 -34.87
CA THR A 79 36.50 15.87 -35.69
C THR A 79 36.26 14.40 -35.32
N LYS A 80 37.34 13.61 -35.17
CA LYS A 80 37.24 12.20 -34.77
C LYS A 80 36.63 12.06 -33.38
N LYS A 81 37.11 12.85 -32.41
CA LYS A 81 36.59 12.85 -31.04
C LYS A 81 35.11 13.25 -31.00
N ALA A 82 34.73 14.32 -31.70
CA ALA A 82 33.35 14.80 -31.79
C ALA A 82 32.41 13.73 -32.37
N LYS A 83 32.82 12.98 -33.40
CA LYS A 83 32.02 11.85 -33.95
C LYS A 83 31.76 10.77 -32.91
N GLN A 84 32.76 10.42 -32.10
CA GLN A 84 32.61 9.43 -31.03
C GLN A 84 31.64 9.90 -29.94
N LEU A 85 31.80 11.15 -29.49
CA LEU A 85 30.92 11.74 -28.48
C LEU A 85 29.47 11.89 -28.97
N GLN A 86 29.28 12.34 -30.22
CA GLN A 86 27.96 12.43 -30.85
C GLN A 86 27.27 11.07 -30.95
N GLN A 87 28.01 10.00 -31.24
CA GLN A 87 27.45 8.64 -31.27
C GLN A 87 26.93 8.22 -29.89
N ILE A 88 27.63 8.59 -28.81
CA ILE A 88 27.19 8.32 -27.43
C ILE A 88 25.92 9.12 -27.12
N ILE A 89 25.85 10.40 -27.46
CA ILE A 89 24.60 11.19 -27.31
C ILE A 89 23.44 10.54 -28.07
N ASN A 90 23.66 10.16 -29.33
CA ASN A 90 22.64 9.56 -30.19
C ASN A 90 22.16 8.18 -29.69
N SER A 91 22.93 7.50 -28.83
CA SER A 91 22.50 6.24 -28.21
C SER A 91 21.33 6.44 -27.24
N ASN A 92 21.15 7.66 -26.71
CA ASN A 92 20.14 8.01 -25.71
C ASN A 92 20.20 7.15 -24.42
N VAL A 93 21.36 6.56 -24.12
CA VAL A 93 21.61 5.81 -22.89
C VAL A 93 22.17 6.78 -21.84
N LEU A 94 21.38 7.11 -20.82
CA LEU A 94 21.74 8.14 -19.83
C LEU A 94 23.07 7.83 -19.16
N GLU A 95 23.32 6.57 -18.80
CA GLU A 95 24.53 6.11 -18.10
C GLU A 95 25.79 6.30 -18.95
N GLU A 96 25.68 6.19 -20.27
CA GLU A 96 26.80 6.44 -21.19
C GLU A 96 27.01 7.94 -21.41
N ILE A 97 25.91 8.70 -21.53
CA ILE A 97 25.95 10.16 -21.73
C ILE A 97 26.62 10.86 -20.53
N VAL A 98 26.34 10.43 -19.30
CA VAL A 98 26.94 11.04 -18.10
C VAL A 98 28.46 10.87 -18.05
N LYS A 99 29.02 9.82 -18.66
CA LYS A 99 30.48 9.63 -18.73
C LYS A 99 31.18 10.75 -19.50
N LEU A 100 30.44 11.48 -20.33
CA LEU A 100 30.97 12.60 -21.11
C LEU A 100 31.15 13.87 -20.28
N GLU A 101 30.79 13.90 -18.99
CA GLU A 101 30.88 15.10 -18.16
C GLU A 101 32.26 15.74 -18.11
N LYS A 102 33.33 14.94 -18.17
CA LYS A 102 34.70 15.47 -18.20
C LYS A 102 35.02 16.14 -19.53
N ASP A 103 34.55 15.56 -20.63
CA ASP A 103 34.79 16.09 -21.97
C ASP A 103 33.89 17.29 -22.25
N SER A 104 32.62 17.21 -21.89
CA SER A 104 31.56 18.13 -22.29
C SER A 104 30.74 18.63 -21.09
N PRO A 105 31.40 19.33 -20.14
CA PRO A 105 30.78 19.69 -18.87
C PRO A 105 29.58 20.65 -19.02
N TYR A 106 29.46 21.38 -20.12
CA TYR A 106 28.38 22.34 -20.37
C TYR A 106 27.44 21.86 -21.48
N SER A 107 27.52 20.59 -21.88
CA SER A 107 26.53 20.00 -22.79
C SER A 107 25.17 19.88 -22.12
N VAL A 108 24.14 20.37 -22.80
CA VAL A 108 22.74 20.26 -22.36
C VAL A 108 22.36 18.79 -22.15
N ASP A 109 22.72 17.91 -23.10
CA ASP A 109 22.41 16.49 -23.02
C ASP A 109 23.08 15.81 -21.82
N VAL A 110 24.34 16.17 -21.54
CA VAL A 110 25.10 15.63 -20.40
C VAL A 110 24.51 16.08 -19.08
N ILE A 111 24.22 17.39 -18.93
CA ILE A 111 23.60 17.93 -17.72
C ILE A 111 22.20 17.36 -17.52
N ARG A 112 21.41 17.23 -18.58
CA ARG A 112 20.09 16.60 -18.57
C ARG A 112 20.19 15.16 -18.06
N ALA A 113 21.11 14.37 -18.63
CA ALA A 113 21.28 12.97 -18.24
C ALA A 113 21.75 12.84 -16.78
N ALA A 114 22.74 13.64 -16.37
CA ALA A 114 23.29 13.60 -15.03
C ALA A 114 22.26 13.98 -13.96
N LEU A 115 21.47 15.03 -14.22
CA LEU A 115 20.39 15.41 -13.34
C LEU A 115 19.31 14.33 -13.29
N ARG A 116 18.87 13.78 -14.44
CA ARG A 116 17.85 12.70 -14.46
C ARG A 116 18.28 11.47 -13.69
N ILE A 117 19.51 10.98 -13.88
CA ILE A 117 20.05 9.84 -13.11
C ILE A 117 20.04 10.16 -11.61
N SER A 118 20.52 11.35 -11.24
CA SER A 118 20.54 11.77 -9.83
C SER A 118 19.14 11.78 -9.21
N LEU A 119 18.13 12.25 -9.94
CA LEU A 119 16.74 12.24 -9.49
C LEU A 119 16.16 10.82 -9.39
N ILE A 120 16.43 9.95 -10.37
CA ILE A 120 15.96 8.54 -10.37
C ILE A 120 16.54 7.78 -9.17
N ASN A 121 17.82 7.98 -8.87
CA ASN A 121 18.49 7.33 -7.76
C ASN A 121 18.15 7.94 -6.39
N GLY A 122 17.56 9.14 -6.37
CA GLY A 122 17.30 9.89 -5.14
C GLY A 122 18.55 10.56 -4.55
N ASP A 123 19.59 10.76 -5.36
CA ASP A 123 20.85 11.40 -5.00
C ASP A 123 20.72 12.94 -5.01
N TYR A 124 19.82 13.46 -4.18
CA TYR A 124 19.41 14.88 -4.21
C TYR A 124 20.56 15.87 -3.94
N LYS A 125 21.61 15.45 -3.22
CA LYS A 125 22.81 16.26 -3.00
C LYS A 125 23.63 16.46 -4.29
N ILE A 126 23.70 15.42 -5.12
CA ILE A 126 24.37 15.51 -6.43
C ILE A 126 23.49 16.33 -7.38
N ALA A 127 22.18 16.07 -7.39
CA ALA A 127 21.21 16.82 -8.18
C ALA A 127 21.27 18.34 -7.91
N GLU A 128 21.41 18.75 -6.65
CA GLU A 128 21.55 20.15 -6.26
C GLU A 128 22.72 20.86 -6.97
N GLY A 129 23.85 20.16 -7.15
CA GLY A 129 25.00 20.68 -7.88
C GLY A 129 24.65 21.03 -9.34
N TYR A 130 23.92 20.15 -10.02
CA TYR A 130 23.45 20.39 -11.38
C TYR A 130 22.38 21.48 -11.47
N VAL A 131 21.44 21.53 -10.52
CA VAL A 131 20.43 22.61 -10.45
C VAL A 131 21.10 23.98 -10.28
N ASN A 132 22.11 24.07 -9.40
CA ASN A 132 22.89 25.30 -9.24
C ASN A 132 23.63 25.70 -10.52
N LYS A 133 24.14 24.72 -11.28
CA LYS A 133 24.77 24.97 -12.58
C LYS A 133 23.75 25.45 -13.62
N ILE A 134 22.55 24.86 -13.66
CA ILE A 134 21.45 25.27 -14.53
C ILE A 134 21.06 26.73 -14.27
N ASN A 135 20.88 27.09 -13.00
CA ASN A 135 20.51 28.45 -12.62
C ASN A 135 21.61 29.48 -12.98
N ARG A 136 22.89 29.09 -12.97
CA ARG A 136 23.99 29.98 -13.36
C ARG A 136 24.15 30.13 -14.87
N SER A 137 24.12 29.02 -15.61
CA SER A 137 24.63 28.95 -16.98
C SER A 137 23.61 28.58 -18.05
N PHE A 138 22.38 28.19 -17.66
CA PHE A 138 21.37 27.68 -18.59
C PHE A 138 20.02 28.36 -18.43
N LYS A 139 20.02 29.66 -18.07
CA LYS A 139 18.80 30.44 -17.75
C LYS A 139 17.72 30.44 -18.84
N LYS A 140 18.12 30.24 -20.10
CA LYS A 140 17.23 30.24 -21.27
C LYS A 140 16.75 28.83 -21.67
N ASN A 141 17.34 27.77 -21.10
CA ASN A 141 17.01 26.40 -21.47
C ASN A 141 15.80 25.91 -20.67
N LYS A 142 14.61 25.96 -21.29
CA LYS A 142 13.34 25.60 -20.66
C LYS A 142 13.29 24.15 -20.17
N GLU A 143 13.92 23.23 -20.87
CA GLU A 143 13.92 21.82 -20.51
C GLU A 143 14.73 21.56 -19.24
N LEU A 144 15.94 22.13 -19.15
CA LEU A 144 16.75 22.05 -17.94
C LEU A 144 16.06 22.77 -16.77
N MET A 145 15.36 23.87 -17.02
CA MET A 145 14.53 24.54 -16.01
C MET A 145 13.40 23.64 -15.51
N ALA A 146 12.73 22.91 -16.40
CA ALA A 146 11.70 21.94 -16.00
C ALA A 146 12.29 20.83 -15.10
N LEU A 147 13.46 20.29 -15.43
CA LEU A 147 14.14 19.30 -14.58
C LEU A 147 14.60 19.86 -13.23
N ALA A 148 15.07 21.12 -13.21
CA ALA A 148 15.38 21.81 -11.96
C ALA A 148 14.11 22.03 -11.10
N GLY A 149 12.98 22.35 -11.73
CA GLY A 149 11.67 22.39 -11.06
C GLY A 149 11.30 21.03 -10.46
N GLN A 150 11.43 19.95 -11.24
CA GLN A 150 11.18 18.58 -10.79
C GLN A 150 11.99 18.24 -9.53
N TYR A 151 13.28 18.60 -9.49
CA TYR A 151 14.12 18.44 -8.31
C TYR A 151 13.48 19.09 -7.06
N TYR A 152 13.07 20.35 -7.15
CA TYR A 152 12.48 21.06 -6.01
C TYR A 152 11.15 20.43 -5.55
N PHE A 153 10.34 19.90 -6.47
CA PHE A 153 9.14 19.14 -6.11
C PHE A 153 9.46 17.85 -5.35
N LEU A 154 10.50 17.13 -5.75
CA LEU A 154 10.92 15.87 -5.13
C LEU A 154 11.49 16.06 -3.72
N ILE A 155 12.00 17.25 -3.39
CA ILE A 155 12.47 17.61 -2.04
C ILE A 155 11.46 18.46 -1.23
N GLY A 156 10.24 18.66 -1.75
CA GLY A 156 9.18 19.40 -1.05
C GLY A 156 9.31 20.93 -1.07
N SER A 157 10.22 21.49 -1.86
CA SER A 157 10.42 22.94 -2.02
C SER A 157 9.53 23.52 -3.12
N TYR A 158 8.22 23.36 -2.98
CA TYR A 158 7.24 23.61 -4.05
C TYR A 158 7.24 25.04 -4.58
N ALA A 159 7.40 26.05 -3.71
CA ALA A 159 7.39 27.45 -4.14
C ALA A 159 8.50 27.76 -5.15
N ILE A 160 9.71 27.22 -4.90
CA ILE A 160 10.85 27.36 -5.82
C ILE A 160 10.58 26.53 -7.08
N GLY A 161 10.12 25.29 -6.94
CA GLY A 161 9.78 24.44 -8.08
C GLY A 161 8.77 25.07 -9.04
N LEU A 162 7.74 25.73 -8.50
CA LEU A 162 6.75 26.47 -9.28
C LEU A 162 7.35 27.66 -10.03
N GLN A 163 8.35 28.34 -9.45
CA GLN A 163 9.08 29.39 -10.16
C GLN A 163 9.82 28.82 -11.38
N PHE A 164 10.55 27.71 -11.20
CA PHE A 164 11.22 27.03 -12.31
C PHE A 164 10.25 26.57 -13.40
N PHE A 165 9.07 26.05 -13.03
CA PHE A 165 8.03 25.69 -14.00
C PHE A 165 7.48 26.91 -14.75
N ARG A 166 7.31 28.07 -14.11
CA ARG A 166 6.94 29.31 -14.80
C ARG A 166 8.01 29.72 -15.81
N GLU A 167 9.29 29.68 -15.42
CA GLU A 167 10.42 29.99 -16.30
C GLU A 167 10.55 29.00 -17.47
N ALA A 168 10.22 27.72 -17.24
CA ALA A 168 10.13 26.69 -18.27
C ALA A 168 8.91 26.83 -19.19
N GLY A 169 7.91 27.66 -18.82
CA GLY A 169 6.66 27.82 -19.57
C GLY A 169 5.61 26.73 -19.30
N LEU A 170 5.72 26.00 -18.19
CA LEU A 170 4.79 24.95 -17.75
C LEU A 170 3.63 25.54 -16.93
N THR A 171 2.86 26.46 -17.52
CA THR A 171 1.80 27.21 -16.83
C THR A 171 0.65 26.30 -16.36
N GLU A 172 0.26 25.30 -17.14
CA GLU A 172 -0.79 24.35 -16.75
C GLU A 172 -0.43 23.56 -15.49
N ALA A 173 0.82 23.08 -15.39
CA ALA A 173 1.30 22.38 -14.20
C ALA A 173 1.32 23.29 -12.97
N VAL A 174 1.67 24.58 -13.17
CA VAL A 174 1.65 25.57 -12.09
C VAL A 174 0.23 25.80 -11.57
N ASP A 175 -0.74 26.00 -12.45
CA ASP A 175 -2.14 26.23 -12.07
C ASP A 175 -2.75 25.00 -11.39
N GLU A 176 -2.43 23.80 -11.88
CA GLU A 176 -2.84 22.54 -11.26
C GLU A 176 -2.34 22.45 -9.81
N PHE A 177 -1.04 22.69 -9.56
CA PHE A 177 -0.50 22.58 -8.21
C PHE A 177 -0.98 23.69 -7.27
N VAL A 178 -1.24 24.90 -7.78
CA VAL A 178 -1.87 25.96 -6.99
C VAL A 178 -3.28 25.52 -6.53
N GLY A 179 -4.08 24.94 -7.43
CA GLY A 179 -5.39 24.38 -7.09
C GLY A 179 -5.30 23.23 -6.09
N LEU A 180 -4.32 22.34 -6.29
CA LEU A 180 -4.05 21.20 -5.42
C LEU A 180 -3.70 21.65 -3.99
N PHE A 181 -2.80 22.63 -3.84
CA PHE A 181 -2.43 23.13 -2.52
C PHE A 181 -3.59 23.85 -1.83
N LYS A 182 -4.43 24.56 -2.59
CA LYS A 182 -5.64 25.15 -2.04
C LYS A 182 -6.61 24.08 -1.50
N GLU A 183 -6.88 23.02 -2.26
CA GLU A 183 -7.71 21.90 -1.79
C GLU A 183 -7.09 21.26 -0.53
N TYR A 184 -5.77 21.08 -0.51
CA TYR A 184 -5.07 20.52 0.64
C TYR A 184 -5.20 21.39 1.90
N ASP A 185 -5.07 22.71 1.76
CA ASP A 185 -5.23 23.67 2.86
C ASP A 185 -6.67 23.69 3.38
N GLU A 186 -7.67 23.60 2.50
CA GLU A 186 -9.07 23.44 2.92
C GLU A 186 -9.28 22.17 3.75
N ILE A 187 -8.62 21.07 3.36
CA ILE A 187 -8.67 19.82 4.13
C ILE A 187 -8.04 20.00 5.51
N LYS A 188 -6.84 20.60 5.58
CA LYS A 188 -6.12 20.85 6.83
C LYS A 188 -6.90 21.70 7.82
N ASN A 189 -7.61 22.71 7.32
CA ASN A 189 -8.32 23.69 8.16
C ASN A 189 -9.70 23.23 8.62
N ALA A 190 -10.19 22.08 8.16
CA ALA A 190 -11.47 21.56 8.62
C ALA A 190 -11.48 21.21 10.13
N TYR A 191 -12.65 21.19 10.76
CA TYR A 191 -12.77 20.80 12.17
C TYR A 191 -12.96 19.29 12.37
N SER A 192 -13.73 18.64 11.49
CA SER A 192 -14.10 17.23 11.66
C SER A 192 -12.97 16.28 11.25
N VAL A 193 -12.49 15.48 12.21
CA VAL A 193 -11.46 14.43 11.99
C VAL A 193 -11.93 13.40 10.96
N ASP A 194 -13.19 12.94 11.05
CA ASP A 194 -13.73 11.93 10.13
C ASP A 194 -13.83 12.48 8.70
N TRP A 195 -14.25 13.73 8.56
CA TRP A 195 -14.27 14.40 7.26
C TRP A 195 -12.86 14.54 6.69
N LYS A 196 -11.87 14.95 7.51
CA LYS A 196 -10.46 15.03 7.10
C LYS A 196 -9.93 13.70 6.61
N LEU A 197 -10.12 12.63 7.38
CA LEU A 197 -9.64 11.29 7.00
C LEU A 197 -10.23 10.84 5.66
N LYS A 198 -11.54 11.03 5.47
CA LYS A 198 -12.22 10.71 4.21
C LYS A 198 -11.64 11.52 3.04
N ARG A 199 -11.44 12.82 3.24
CA ARG A 199 -10.90 13.71 2.21
C ARG A 199 -9.43 13.43 1.90
N LEU A 200 -8.56 13.30 2.89
CA LEU A 200 -7.15 12.94 2.73
C LEU A 200 -7.00 11.59 1.99
N ARG A 201 -7.82 10.59 2.31
CA ARG A 201 -7.82 9.31 1.58
C ARG A 201 -8.23 9.49 0.11
N SER A 202 -9.30 10.25 -0.15
CA SER A 202 -9.73 10.56 -1.52
C SER A 202 -8.66 11.29 -2.30
N PHE A 203 -7.99 12.25 -1.65
CA PHE A 203 -6.96 13.10 -2.24
C PHE A 203 -5.67 12.32 -2.51
N TYR A 204 -5.28 11.44 -1.60
CA TYR A 204 -4.20 10.47 -1.85
C TYR A 204 -4.49 9.59 -3.09
N ASN A 205 -5.74 9.16 -3.26
CA ASN A 205 -6.13 8.35 -4.41
C ASN A 205 -6.14 9.14 -5.72
N SER A 206 -6.57 10.40 -5.73
CA SER A 206 -6.46 11.24 -6.93
C SER A 206 -4.99 11.49 -7.31
N LEU A 207 -4.12 11.71 -6.32
CA LEU A 207 -2.68 11.82 -6.53
C LEU A 207 -2.05 10.54 -7.07
N ASN A 208 -2.53 9.35 -6.70
CA ASN A 208 -2.06 8.10 -7.31
C ASN A 208 -2.29 8.07 -8.81
N ILE A 209 -3.44 8.56 -9.27
CA ILE A 209 -3.76 8.64 -10.70
C ILE A 209 -2.82 9.63 -11.38
N LYS A 210 -2.60 10.81 -10.76
CA LYS A 210 -1.69 11.83 -11.28
C LYS A 210 -0.25 11.34 -11.40
N VAL A 211 0.25 10.58 -10.42
CA VAL A 211 1.58 9.94 -10.49
C VAL A 211 1.70 9.00 -11.69
N LEU A 212 0.65 8.25 -12.02
CA LEU A 212 0.68 7.30 -13.14
C LEU A 212 0.64 7.98 -14.51
N SER A 213 0.01 9.15 -14.60
CA SER A 213 -0.11 9.94 -15.84
C SER A 213 0.94 11.05 -15.97
N ASP A 214 1.90 11.13 -15.05
CA ASP A 214 2.89 12.21 -15.02
C ASP A 214 3.90 12.07 -16.16
N VAL A 215 4.29 13.20 -16.75
CA VAL A 215 5.34 13.26 -17.76
C VAL A 215 6.73 13.19 -17.12
N PHE A 216 6.84 13.54 -15.83
CA PHE A 216 8.09 13.47 -15.08
C PHE A 216 8.32 12.08 -14.50
N SER A 217 9.57 11.61 -14.60
CA SER A 217 10.03 10.39 -13.93
C SER A 217 11.34 10.69 -13.19
N PRO A 218 11.38 10.61 -11.85
CA PRO A 218 10.26 10.35 -10.92
C PRO A 218 9.17 11.45 -10.92
N SER A 219 7.93 11.08 -10.62
CA SER A 219 6.78 12.00 -10.68
C SER A 219 6.88 13.17 -9.68
N ILE A 220 6.48 14.37 -10.11
CA ILE A 220 6.42 15.59 -9.29
C ILE A 220 5.35 15.55 -8.21
N TYR A 221 4.37 14.65 -8.33
CA TYR A 221 3.35 14.38 -7.33
C TYR A 221 3.82 13.45 -6.20
N THR A 222 4.98 12.80 -6.37
CA THR A 222 5.44 11.75 -5.45
C THR A 222 5.63 12.26 -4.02
N HIS A 223 6.31 13.39 -3.85
CA HIS A 223 6.59 13.93 -2.51
C HIS A 223 5.29 14.31 -1.80
N VAL A 224 4.42 15.11 -2.45
CA VAL A 224 3.17 15.58 -1.84
C VAL A 224 2.22 14.43 -1.50
N LYS A 225 2.17 13.40 -2.36
CA LYS A 225 1.42 12.17 -2.10
C LYS A 225 1.85 11.49 -0.79
N PHE A 226 3.14 11.40 -0.52
CA PHE A 226 3.64 10.75 0.69
C PHE A 226 3.52 11.64 1.93
N GLU A 227 3.57 12.96 1.79
CA GLU A 227 3.23 13.89 2.87
C GLU A 227 1.76 13.80 3.28
N ILE A 228 0.84 13.76 2.32
CA ILE A 228 -0.59 13.56 2.58
C ILE A 228 -0.86 12.20 3.22
N LEU A 229 -0.17 11.15 2.74
CA LEU A 229 -0.28 9.81 3.34
C LEU A 229 0.20 9.80 4.79
N LYS A 230 1.32 10.46 5.08
CA LYS A 230 1.84 10.61 6.44
C LYS A 230 0.82 11.31 7.33
N GLU A 231 0.28 12.45 6.90
CA GLU A 231 -0.72 13.19 7.66
C GLU A 231 -1.99 12.38 7.90
N PHE A 232 -2.48 11.64 6.89
CA PHE A 232 -3.60 10.72 7.06
C PHE A 232 -3.33 9.69 8.16
N LEU A 233 -2.14 9.07 8.14
CA LEU A 233 -1.75 8.04 9.11
C LEU A 233 -1.59 8.61 10.52
N GLU A 234 -0.96 9.78 10.65
CA GLU A 234 -0.82 10.48 11.92
C GLU A 234 -2.19 10.81 12.51
N LEU A 235 -3.10 11.36 11.69
CA LEU A 235 -4.45 11.70 12.11
C LEU A 235 -5.24 10.45 12.52
N ALA A 236 -5.12 9.36 11.76
CA ALA A 236 -5.79 8.10 12.07
C ALA A 236 -5.27 7.51 13.38
N VAL A 237 -3.95 7.45 13.56
CA VAL A 237 -3.31 6.89 14.76
C VAL A 237 -3.61 7.73 15.99
N ASN A 238 -3.52 9.05 15.90
CA ASN A 238 -3.79 9.96 17.03
C ASN A 238 -5.25 9.89 17.50
N ASN A 239 -6.17 9.55 16.59
CA ASN A 239 -7.60 9.45 16.88
C ASN A 239 -8.12 8.00 16.98
N ARG A 240 -7.21 7.01 17.03
CA ARG A 240 -7.53 5.56 17.13
C ARG A 240 -8.53 5.08 16.06
N LYS A 241 -8.38 5.57 14.82
CA LYS A 241 -9.26 5.24 13.69
C LYS A 241 -8.74 4.01 12.96
N SER A 242 -9.66 3.17 12.50
CA SER A 242 -9.38 1.93 11.76
C SER A 242 -9.29 2.17 10.25
N GLU A 243 -9.04 1.09 9.52
CA GLU A 243 -8.80 0.98 8.08
C GLU A 243 -7.50 1.63 7.59
N ALA A 244 -6.53 1.86 8.45
CA ALA A 244 -5.29 2.56 8.08
C ALA A 244 -4.12 1.62 7.77
N SER A 245 -4.21 0.31 8.11
CA SER A 245 -3.05 -0.60 8.07
C SER A 245 -2.46 -0.82 6.68
N SER A 246 -3.28 -0.90 5.63
CA SER A 246 -2.79 -1.08 4.24
C SER A 246 -1.97 0.12 3.77
N LEU A 247 -2.50 1.31 4.00
CA LEU A 247 -1.84 2.59 3.73
C LEU A 247 -0.59 2.78 4.60
N GLY A 248 -0.65 2.36 5.86
CA GLY A 248 0.48 2.34 6.78
C GLY A 248 1.62 1.46 6.27
N LYS A 249 1.30 0.27 5.74
CA LYS A 249 2.28 -0.62 5.12
C LYS A 249 2.92 0.02 3.89
N THR A 250 2.12 0.64 3.02
CA THR A 250 2.62 1.34 1.83
C THR A 250 3.58 2.47 2.21
N TYR A 251 3.26 3.25 3.24
CA TYR A 251 4.13 4.31 3.73
C TYR A 251 5.45 3.76 4.29
N TYR A 252 5.38 2.71 5.13
CA TYR A 252 6.55 2.07 5.72
C TYR A 252 7.47 1.44 4.66
N VAL A 253 6.93 0.75 3.65
CA VAL A 253 7.73 0.15 2.57
C VAL A 253 8.50 1.22 1.78
N LYS A 254 7.91 2.41 1.60
CA LYS A 254 8.56 3.51 0.88
C LYS A 254 9.68 4.15 1.68
N THR A 255 9.45 4.45 2.95
CA THR A 255 10.33 5.30 3.77
C THR A 255 11.32 4.49 4.60
N LYS A 256 10.92 3.29 5.06
CA LYS A 256 11.73 2.32 5.82
C LYS A 256 12.36 2.89 7.10
N ASP A 257 11.81 3.97 7.62
CA ASP A 257 12.25 4.59 8.86
C ASP A 257 11.46 4.07 10.08
N GLU A 258 11.93 4.43 11.26
CA GLU A 258 11.33 3.98 12.51
C GLU A 258 9.93 4.56 12.75
N TYR A 259 9.69 5.81 12.34
CA TYR A 259 8.43 6.50 12.58
C TYR A 259 7.31 5.94 11.69
N SER A 260 7.59 5.71 10.41
CA SER A 260 6.62 5.04 9.51
C SER A 260 6.28 3.62 9.98
N ARG A 261 7.27 2.87 10.52
CA ARG A 261 7.02 1.58 11.16
C ARG A 261 6.11 1.71 12.37
N TYR A 262 6.34 2.71 13.23
CA TYR A 262 5.48 3.00 14.37
C TYR A 262 4.03 3.24 13.92
N LEU A 263 3.81 4.11 12.92
CA LEU A 263 2.48 4.39 12.38
C LEU A 263 1.81 3.14 11.80
N TYR A 264 2.56 2.30 11.10
CA TYR A 264 2.07 1.03 10.56
C TYR A 264 1.61 0.06 11.65
N ILE A 265 2.42 -0.16 12.69
CA ILE A 265 2.07 -1.06 13.80
C ILE A 265 0.86 -0.54 14.56
N MET A 266 0.80 0.76 14.85
CA MET A 266 -0.38 1.36 15.49
C MET A 266 -1.64 1.19 14.64
N SER A 267 -1.52 1.35 13.33
CA SER A 267 -2.64 1.12 12.40
C SER A 267 -3.09 -0.33 12.39
N LEU A 268 -2.17 -1.30 12.45
CA LEU A 268 -2.53 -2.73 12.60
C LEU A 268 -3.33 -2.99 13.88
N ILE A 269 -2.94 -2.35 14.99
CA ILE A 269 -3.63 -2.50 16.27
C ILE A 269 -5.06 -1.96 16.18
N PHE A 270 -5.25 -0.75 15.64
CA PHE A 270 -6.58 -0.16 15.49
C PHE A 270 -7.46 -0.87 14.47
N ASP A 271 -6.85 -1.57 13.51
CA ASP A 271 -7.53 -2.49 12.58
C ASP A 271 -7.79 -3.88 13.21
N SER A 272 -7.52 -4.04 14.52
CA SER A 272 -7.69 -5.29 15.28
C SER A 272 -6.82 -6.46 14.80
N ASN A 273 -5.71 -6.18 14.10
CA ASN A 273 -4.73 -7.19 13.67
C ASN A 273 -3.55 -7.27 14.65
N ILE A 274 -3.86 -7.67 15.89
CA ILE A 274 -2.88 -7.79 16.98
C ILE A 274 -1.74 -8.79 16.68
N PRO A 275 -1.99 -9.97 16.09
CA PRO A 275 -0.92 -10.93 15.79
C PRO A 275 0.15 -10.34 14.86
N MET A 276 -0.29 -9.65 13.79
CA MET A 276 0.64 -9.00 12.87
C MET A 276 1.35 -7.82 13.53
N ALA A 277 0.66 -7.04 14.37
CA ALA A 277 1.28 -5.94 15.11
C ALA A 277 2.41 -6.42 16.04
N LYS A 278 2.22 -7.55 16.73
CA LYS A 278 3.25 -8.19 17.57
C LYS A 278 4.43 -8.67 16.74
N LYS A 279 4.17 -9.40 15.65
CA LYS A 279 5.20 -9.86 14.72
C LYS A 279 6.05 -8.70 14.21
N GLU A 280 5.39 -7.63 13.77
CA GLU A 280 6.07 -6.43 13.28
C GLU A 280 6.82 -5.69 14.38
N LEU A 281 6.36 -5.69 15.64
CA LEU A 281 7.08 -5.12 16.78
C LEU A 281 8.36 -5.90 17.10
N GLU A 282 8.30 -7.23 17.05
CA GLU A 282 9.41 -8.13 17.39
C GLU A 282 10.47 -8.20 16.27
N ALA A 283 10.10 -7.95 15.02
CA ALA A 283 10.99 -8.06 13.86
C ALA A 283 12.28 -7.21 13.96
N LYS A 284 12.23 -6.05 14.63
CA LYS A 284 13.39 -5.17 14.85
C LYS A 284 13.20 -4.33 16.12
N ARG A 285 14.26 -4.09 16.88
CA ARG A 285 14.18 -3.18 18.04
C ARG A 285 13.88 -1.74 17.60
N PHE A 286 13.07 -1.02 18.37
CA PHE A 286 12.92 0.42 18.26
C PHE A 286 14.05 1.10 19.07
N ASP A 287 14.77 2.00 18.43
CA ASP A 287 15.70 2.95 19.03
C ASP A 287 14.91 3.96 19.89
N ASN A 288 13.78 4.47 19.39
CA ASN A 288 12.88 5.31 20.17
C ASN A 288 12.01 4.47 21.12
N SER A 289 12.44 4.41 22.39
CA SER A 289 11.74 3.68 23.46
C SER A 289 10.29 4.14 23.69
N VAL A 290 9.94 5.38 23.35
CA VAL A 290 8.58 5.90 23.50
C VAL A 290 7.62 5.20 22.54
N TYR A 291 8.03 4.96 21.29
CA TYR A 291 7.22 4.24 20.30
C TYR A 291 6.94 2.82 20.76
N ALA A 292 7.97 2.07 21.16
CA ALA A 292 7.81 0.72 21.67
C ALA A 292 6.88 0.66 22.89
N ARG A 293 7.01 1.61 23.83
CA ARG A 293 6.15 1.67 25.03
C ARG A 293 4.70 1.94 24.66
N LYS A 294 4.43 2.88 23.76
CA LYS A 294 3.08 3.18 23.27
C LYS A 294 2.45 1.96 22.59
N ILE A 295 3.17 1.32 21.67
CA ILE A 295 2.70 0.11 20.98
C ILE A 295 2.33 -0.99 21.99
N LYS A 296 3.24 -1.31 22.93
CA LYS A 296 3.00 -2.36 23.94
C LYS A 296 1.78 -2.06 24.81
N LYS A 297 1.58 -0.79 25.18
CA LYS A 297 0.41 -0.36 25.95
C LYS A 297 -0.88 -0.58 25.16
N GLU A 298 -0.90 -0.21 23.88
CA GLU A 298 -2.09 -0.40 23.03
C GLU A 298 -2.38 -1.87 22.75
N ILE A 299 -1.36 -2.69 22.45
CA ILE A 299 -1.53 -4.14 22.30
C ILE A 299 -2.19 -4.72 23.55
N LYS A 300 -1.63 -4.43 24.73
CA LYS A 300 -2.20 -4.92 26.00
C LYS A 300 -3.65 -4.50 26.16
N TYR A 301 -3.97 -3.23 25.92
CA TYR A 301 -5.34 -2.73 26.00
C TYR A 301 -6.31 -3.52 25.11
N PHE A 302 -5.96 -3.77 23.84
CA PHE A 302 -6.82 -4.52 22.93
C PHE A 302 -6.94 -6.00 23.30
N GLU A 303 -5.87 -6.63 23.79
CA GLU A 303 -5.91 -8.01 24.29
C GLU A 303 -6.82 -8.14 25.52
N ASP A 304 -6.68 -7.24 26.49
CA ASP A 304 -7.55 -7.20 27.68
C ASP A 304 -9.03 -7.01 27.27
N GLN A 305 -9.31 -6.21 26.23
CA GLN A 305 -10.68 -6.05 25.70
C GLN A 305 -11.22 -7.33 25.05
N GLU A 306 -10.39 -8.05 24.28
CA GLU A 306 -10.79 -9.33 23.69
C GLU A 306 -11.03 -10.40 24.76
N GLU A 307 -10.15 -10.50 25.75
CA GLU A 307 -10.27 -11.45 26.85
C GLU A 307 -11.55 -11.20 27.65
N ASN A 308 -11.85 -9.94 27.98
CA ASN A 308 -13.09 -9.57 28.66
C ASN A 308 -14.33 -9.94 27.84
N LYS A 309 -14.30 -9.79 26.50
CA LYS A 309 -15.40 -10.22 25.61
C LYS A 309 -15.55 -11.75 25.61
N ARG A 310 -14.43 -12.49 25.57
CA ARG A 310 -14.41 -13.95 25.63
C ARG A 310 -14.99 -14.44 26.96
N GLN A 311 -14.59 -13.83 28.07
CA GLN A 311 -15.07 -14.16 29.41
C GLN A 311 -16.58 -13.92 29.54
N LYS A 312 -17.09 -12.75 29.11
CA LYS A 312 -18.53 -12.47 29.09
C LYS A 312 -19.33 -13.48 28.25
N SER A 313 -18.79 -13.88 27.10
CA SER A 313 -19.40 -14.90 26.25
C SER A 313 -19.44 -16.28 26.94
N TYR A 314 -18.36 -16.64 27.64
CA TYR A 314 -18.29 -17.87 28.43
C TYR A 314 -19.33 -17.88 29.57
N ASP A 315 -19.43 -16.78 30.33
CA ASP A 315 -20.37 -16.66 31.45
C ASP A 315 -21.83 -16.70 30.99
N GLN A 316 -22.16 -16.07 29.86
CA GLN A 316 -23.50 -16.14 29.24
C GLN A 316 -23.87 -17.58 28.84
N ARG A 317 -22.93 -18.33 28.25
CA ARG A 317 -23.14 -19.74 27.88
C ARG A 317 -23.34 -20.63 29.11
N ARG A 318 -22.64 -20.34 30.22
CA ARG A 318 -22.78 -21.07 31.48
C ARG A 318 -24.10 -20.78 32.18
N GLY A 319 -24.53 -19.51 32.24
CA GLY A 319 -25.81 -19.10 32.82
C GLY A 319 -27.02 -19.68 32.07
N GLY A 320 -26.95 -19.78 30.74
CA GLY A 320 -28.00 -20.40 29.91
C GLY A 320 -28.12 -21.92 30.06
N ARG A 321 -27.05 -22.61 30.46
CA ARG A 321 -27.06 -24.06 30.69
C ARG A 321 -27.69 -24.45 32.04
N SER A 322 -27.55 -23.62 33.07
CA SER A 322 -28.10 -23.92 34.40
C SER A 322 -29.63 -23.79 34.47
N SER A 323 -30.24 -22.91 33.67
CA SER A 323 -31.69 -22.66 33.74
C SER A 323 -32.55 -23.68 32.97
N ARG A 324 -31.98 -24.41 32.01
CA ARG A 324 -32.74 -25.40 31.20
C ARG A 324 -32.80 -26.81 31.79
N LYS A 325 -31.87 -27.16 32.70
CA LYS A 325 -31.73 -28.54 33.18
C LYS A 325 -32.78 -28.96 34.21
N ASP A 326 -33.35 -28.01 34.96
CA ASP A 326 -34.19 -28.34 36.13
C ASP A 326 -35.70 -28.10 35.92
N SER A 327 -36.12 -27.53 34.78
CA SER A 327 -37.52 -27.08 34.62
C SER A 327 -38.52 -28.13 34.12
N LYS A 328 -38.07 -29.32 33.68
CA LYS A 328 -38.95 -30.35 33.09
C LYS A 328 -38.85 -31.74 33.71
N ALA A 329 -37.86 -31.99 34.58
CA ALA A 329 -37.72 -33.26 35.28
C ALA A 329 -38.95 -33.52 36.17
N GLY A 330 -39.51 -34.73 36.10
CA GLY A 330 -40.72 -35.12 36.83
C GLY A 330 -42.04 -34.54 36.29
N THR A 331 -42.02 -33.78 35.20
CA THR A 331 -43.23 -33.29 34.53
C THR A 331 -43.55 -34.11 33.28
N ASP A 332 -44.83 -34.35 33.01
CA ASP A 332 -45.30 -34.99 31.77
C ASP A 332 -45.26 -33.96 30.61
N PHE A 333 -44.05 -33.48 30.27
CA PHE A 333 -43.85 -32.28 29.44
C PHE A 333 -44.29 -32.43 27.97
N LEU A 334 -44.43 -33.67 27.48
CA LEU A 334 -45.08 -33.99 26.19
C LEU A 334 -46.47 -34.61 26.36
N GLY A 335 -46.93 -34.77 27.61
CA GLY A 335 -48.28 -35.25 27.92
C GLY A 335 -48.51 -36.74 27.69
N TYR A 336 -47.47 -37.58 27.64
CA TYR A 336 -47.61 -39.01 27.32
C TYR A 336 -48.33 -39.81 28.39
N TYR A 337 -48.04 -39.57 29.68
CA TYR A 337 -48.75 -40.21 30.78
C TYR A 337 -50.22 -39.78 30.81
N LYS A 338 -50.47 -38.48 30.64
CA LYS A 338 -51.81 -37.88 30.55
C LYS A 338 -52.59 -38.37 29.34
N LEU A 339 -51.94 -38.56 28.19
CA LEU A 339 -52.55 -39.06 26.97
C LEU A 339 -53.06 -40.50 27.15
N LEU A 340 -52.24 -41.35 27.78
CA LEU A 340 -52.61 -42.72 28.15
C LEU A 340 -53.57 -42.78 29.36
N GLY A 341 -53.64 -41.72 30.16
CA GLY A 341 -54.51 -41.62 31.34
C GLY A 341 -53.98 -42.43 32.52
N ILE A 342 -52.67 -42.48 32.67
CA ILE A 342 -51.96 -43.22 33.72
C ILE A 342 -51.03 -42.27 34.49
N LYS A 343 -50.59 -42.70 35.67
CA LYS A 343 -49.61 -41.97 36.49
C LYS A 343 -48.17 -42.35 36.10
N SER A 344 -47.20 -41.53 36.47
CA SER A 344 -45.77 -41.74 36.19
C SER A 344 -45.17 -42.95 36.90
N ASP A 345 -45.85 -43.54 37.89
CA ASP A 345 -45.48 -44.78 38.58
C ASP A 345 -46.03 -46.05 37.91
N ALA A 346 -46.73 -45.92 36.78
CA ALA A 346 -47.35 -47.05 36.10
C ALA A 346 -46.32 -48.12 35.66
N THR A 347 -46.66 -49.39 35.87
CA THR A 347 -45.87 -50.54 35.41
C THR A 347 -45.97 -50.73 33.88
N ASP A 348 -45.00 -51.41 33.27
CA ASP A 348 -44.99 -51.67 31.82
C ASP A 348 -46.27 -52.36 31.33
N LYS A 349 -46.83 -53.25 32.17
CA LYS A 349 -48.11 -53.92 31.91
C LYS A 349 -49.28 -52.93 31.89
N GLN A 350 -49.28 -51.94 32.80
CA GLN A 350 -50.31 -50.89 32.85
C GLN A 350 -50.20 -49.93 31.66
N ILE A 351 -48.99 -49.58 31.22
CA ILE A 351 -48.75 -48.73 30.04
C ILE A 351 -49.33 -49.39 28.78
N LYS A 352 -48.96 -50.66 28.53
CA LYS A 352 -49.46 -51.42 27.37
C LYS A 352 -50.98 -51.60 27.43
N LYS A 353 -51.54 -51.89 28.61
CA LYS A 353 -53.00 -52.04 28.80
C LYS A 353 -53.74 -50.72 28.57
N ALA A 354 -53.20 -49.59 29.03
CA ALA A 354 -53.80 -48.27 28.86
C ALA A 354 -53.81 -47.84 27.39
N TYR A 355 -52.72 -48.10 26.66
CA TYR A 355 -52.65 -47.89 25.21
C TYR A 355 -53.74 -48.68 24.48
N LEU A 356 -53.84 -50.00 24.70
CA LEU A 356 -54.85 -50.85 24.04
C LEU A 356 -56.27 -50.37 24.34
N LYS A 357 -56.53 -49.95 25.59
CA LYS A 357 -57.82 -49.39 26.01
C LYS A 357 -58.14 -48.08 25.27
N LYS A 358 -57.18 -47.16 25.15
CA LYS A 358 -57.35 -45.90 24.43
C LYS A 358 -57.58 -46.13 22.93
N VAL A 359 -56.91 -47.11 22.33
CA VAL A 359 -57.09 -47.46 20.93
C VAL A 359 -58.48 -48.03 20.69
N ALA A 360 -58.88 -49.05 21.46
CA ALA A 360 -60.19 -49.70 21.32
C ALA A 360 -61.37 -48.73 21.54
N MET A 361 -61.24 -47.79 22.48
CA MET A 361 -62.31 -46.82 22.77
C MET A 361 -62.52 -45.78 21.67
N ASN A 362 -61.44 -45.36 21.00
CA ASN A 362 -61.48 -44.20 20.11
C ASN A 362 -61.56 -44.59 18.62
N LYS A 363 -61.01 -45.75 18.23
CA LYS A 363 -60.92 -46.20 16.82
C LYS A 363 -62.26 -46.20 16.08
N ASN A 364 -63.34 -46.57 16.75
CA ASN A 364 -64.68 -46.67 16.15
C ASN A 364 -65.61 -45.50 16.52
N LYS A 365 -65.13 -44.54 17.32
CA LYS A 365 -65.93 -43.41 17.82
C LYS A 365 -65.52 -42.05 17.24
N MET A 366 -64.34 -41.97 16.62
CA MET A 366 -63.79 -40.74 16.07
C MET A 366 -63.80 -40.75 14.54
N LYS A 367 -63.79 -39.56 13.94
CA LYS A 367 -63.61 -39.44 12.48
C LYS A 367 -62.21 -39.95 12.08
N PRO A 368 -62.03 -40.52 10.87
CA PRO A 368 -60.76 -41.12 10.44
C PRO A 368 -59.54 -40.20 10.61
N GLU A 369 -59.66 -38.93 10.24
CA GLU A 369 -58.56 -37.95 10.33
C GLU A 369 -58.18 -37.58 11.78
N GLU A 370 -59.17 -37.50 12.66
CA GLU A 370 -58.94 -37.22 14.10
C GLU A 370 -58.35 -38.43 14.80
N TRP A 371 -58.83 -39.62 14.43
CA TRP A 371 -58.31 -40.90 14.89
C TRP A 371 -56.85 -41.09 14.49
N GLU A 372 -56.48 -40.80 13.24
CA GLU A 372 -55.10 -40.93 12.76
C GLU A 372 -54.14 -40.05 13.57
N LYS A 373 -54.49 -38.78 13.78
CA LYS A 373 -53.70 -37.84 14.59
C LYS A 373 -53.54 -38.31 16.04
N LEU A 374 -54.60 -38.85 16.64
CA LEU A 374 -54.55 -39.37 18.01
C LEU A 374 -53.75 -40.68 18.08
N HIS A 375 -53.92 -41.57 17.12
CA HIS A 375 -53.26 -42.86 17.05
C HIS A 375 -51.74 -42.71 16.92
N ILE A 376 -51.28 -41.76 16.09
CA ILE A 376 -49.86 -41.40 16.00
C ILE A 376 -49.31 -40.97 17.36
N LYS A 377 -50.03 -40.12 18.11
CA LYS A 377 -49.60 -39.67 19.44
C LYS A 377 -49.61 -40.80 20.47
N LEU A 378 -50.59 -41.70 20.42
CA LEU A 378 -50.67 -42.87 21.30
C LEU A 378 -49.51 -43.85 21.04
N ASN A 379 -49.15 -44.06 19.76
CA ASN A 379 -48.01 -44.90 19.39
C ASN A 379 -46.70 -44.33 19.92
N LYS A 380 -46.49 -43.02 19.78
CA LYS A 380 -45.32 -42.33 20.33
C LYS A 380 -45.25 -42.42 21.85
N ALA A 381 -46.37 -42.20 22.54
CA ALA A 381 -46.43 -42.35 23.99
C ALA A 381 -46.09 -43.78 24.43
N LEU A 382 -46.57 -44.79 23.68
CA LEU A 382 -46.23 -46.19 23.96
C LEU A 382 -44.74 -46.46 23.71
N GLU A 383 -44.18 -46.01 22.59
CA GLU A 383 -42.78 -46.21 22.23
C GLU A 383 -41.81 -45.64 23.27
N ILE A 384 -42.07 -44.41 23.71
CA ILE A 384 -41.24 -43.72 24.70
C ILE A 384 -41.42 -44.31 26.10
N LEU A 385 -42.66 -44.53 26.55
CA LEU A 385 -42.92 -44.99 27.92
C LEU A 385 -42.71 -46.49 28.14
N SER A 386 -42.79 -47.32 27.09
CA SER A 386 -42.63 -48.78 27.22
C SER A 386 -41.18 -49.24 27.22
N ASN A 387 -40.23 -48.41 26.77
CA ASN A 387 -38.80 -48.68 26.85
C ASN A 387 -38.23 -48.03 28.12
N LYS A 388 -37.64 -48.84 29.01
CA LYS A 388 -37.11 -48.37 30.30
C LYS A 388 -36.10 -47.22 30.15
N LYS A 389 -35.21 -47.27 29.16
CA LYS A 389 -34.19 -46.25 28.92
C LYS A 389 -34.80 -44.95 28.40
N ASN A 390 -35.77 -45.05 27.47
CA ASN A 390 -36.45 -43.88 26.92
C ASN A 390 -37.36 -43.23 27.96
N ARG A 391 -38.03 -44.03 28.78
CA ARG A 391 -38.85 -43.56 29.90
C ARG A 391 -38.00 -42.84 30.95
N GLU A 392 -36.85 -43.39 31.32
CA GLU A 392 -35.94 -42.75 32.26
C GLU A 392 -35.41 -41.41 31.72
N MET A 393 -35.07 -41.33 30.43
CA MET A 393 -34.72 -40.06 29.78
C MET A 393 -35.89 -39.07 29.82
N TYR A 394 -37.10 -39.54 29.49
CA TYR A 394 -38.32 -38.74 29.52
C TYR A 394 -38.65 -38.19 30.91
N ASP A 395 -38.58 -39.04 31.94
CA ASP A 395 -38.84 -38.67 33.34
C ASP A 395 -37.80 -37.67 33.87
N ASN A 396 -36.57 -37.73 33.34
CA ASN A 396 -35.52 -36.75 33.59
C ASN A 396 -35.65 -35.46 32.74
N GLY A 397 -36.73 -35.30 31.98
CA GLY A 397 -37.01 -34.11 31.16
C GLY A 397 -36.24 -34.06 29.83
N ILE A 398 -35.68 -35.19 29.37
CA ILE A 398 -34.93 -35.34 28.12
C ILE A 398 -35.83 -36.04 27.09
N ASP A 399 -36.00 -35.45 25.89
CA ASP A 399 -36.77 -36.06 24.80
C ASP A 399 -35.95 -37.17 24.11
N PRO A 400 -36.37 -38.45 24.15
CA PRO A 400 -35.60 -39.56 23.58
C PRO A 400 -35.54 -39.58 22.05
N GLU A 401 -36.51 -38.96 21.35
CA GLU A 401 -36.53 -38.85 19.88
C GLU A 401 -35.63 -37.70 19.39
N LYS A 402 -35.31 -36.76 20.27
CA LYS A 402 -34.43 -35.62 20.01
C LYS A 402 -33.39 -35.52 21.13
N PRO A 403 -32.46 -36.49 21.24
CA PRO A 403 -31.32 -36.33 22.12
C PRO A 403 -30.53 -35.14 21.58
N GLN A 404 -30.71 -33.95 22.16
CA GLN A 404 -29.85 -32.82 21.82
C GLN A 404 -28.42 -33.28 22.10
N PRO A 405 -27.53 -33.28 21.10
CA PRO A 405 -26.15 -33.66 21.33
C PRO A 405 -25.59 -32.72 22.38
N GLN A 406 -25.16 -33.26 23.52
CA GLN A 406 -24.48 -32.49 24.57
C GLN A 406 -23.09 -32.00 24.16
N PHE A 407 -22.75 -32.07 22.87
CA PHE A 407 -21.45 -31.72 22.32
C PHE A 407 -21.58 -31.07 20.94
N GLU A 408 -22.15 -29.86 20.90
CA GLU A 408 -21.96 -28.96 19.76
C GLU A 408 -21.31 -27.68 20.26
N GLY A 409 -20.03 -27.54 19.91
CA GLY A 409 -19.19 -26.41 20.30
C GLY A 409 -17.70 -26.64 20.11
N PHE A 410 -17.29 -27.34 19.05
CA PHE A 410 -15.92 -27.30 18.55
C PHE A 410 -15.99 -27.02 17.05
N ASP A 411 -15.97 -25.74 16.71
CA ASP A 411 -15.60 -25.27 15.40
C ASP A 411 -14.59 -24.14 15.60
N ASN A 412 -13.32 -24.55 15.74
CA ASN A 412 -12.16 -23.83 15.25
C ASN A 412 -10.91 -24.70 15.46
N GLY A 413 -10.17 -24.88 14.37
CA GLY A 413 -9.10 -25.87 14.23
C GLY A 413 -7.99 -25.78 15.28
N PHE A 414 -7.72 -26.93 15.92
CA PHE A 414 -6.41 -27.29 16.44
C PHE A 414 -6.24 -28.80 16.27
N HIS A 415 -5.17 -29.20 15.58
CA HIS A 415 -4.66 -30.57 15.57
C HIS A 415 -4.35 -30.98 17.01
N PHE A 416 -5.05 -31.97 17.54
CA PHE A 416 -4.62 -32.72 18.72
C PHE A 416 -4.68 -34.21 18.41
N GLN A 417 -3.49 -34.76 18.15
CA GLN A 417 -3.19 -36.17 18.03
C GLN A 417 -3.30 -36.79 19.43
N GLY A 418 -4.26 -37.69 19.65
CA GLY A 418 -4.43 -38.36 20.96
C GLY A 418 -5.82 -38.84 21.34
N PHE A 419 -6.74 -39.03 20.38
CA PHE A 419 -8.07 -39.61 20.66
C PHE A 419 -8.40 -40.79 19.72
N GLU A 420 -7.37 -41.55 19.34
CA GLU A 420 -7.50 -42.74 18.49
C GLU A 420 -8.01 -43.98 19.29
N ASP A 421 -8.07 -43.91 20.61
CA ASP A 421 -8.38 -45.06 21.48
C ASP A 421 -9.82 -45.06 22.07
N LEU A 422 -10.59 -43.98 21.86
CA LEU A 422 -12.01 -43.94 22.26
C LEU A 422 -12.98 -44.05 21.06
N GLY A 423 -12.45 -44.08 19.84
CA GLY A 423 -13.21 -44.42 18.63
C GLY A 423 -13.33 -45.93 18.40
N ALA A 424 -12.31 -46.71 18.82
CA ALA A 424 -12.25 -48.15 18.57
C ALA A 424 -13.27 -48.97 19.40
N GLN A 425 -13.57 -48.56 20.64
CA GLN A 425 -14.58 -49.25 21.47
C GLN A 425 -16.04 -48.97 21.03
N PHE A 426 -16.29 -47.91 20.28
CA PHE A 426 -17.62 -47.60 19.75
C PHE A 426 -17.83 -48.15 18.33
N SER A 427 -16.77 -48.37 17.55
CA SER A 427 -16.85 -48.96 16.21
C SER A 427 -17.12 -50.47 16.21
N ASP A 428 -16.82 -51.18 17.30
CA ASP A 428 -17.07 -52.62 17.42
C ASP A 428 -18.53 -52.97 17.74
N PHE A 429 -19.35 -52.00 18.19
CA PHE A 429 -20.76 -52.27 18.54
C PHE A 429 -21.74 -52.05 17.38
N PHE A 430 -21.37 -51.28 16.36
CA PHE A 430 -22.21 -51.06 15.18
C PHE A 430 -21.35 -51.25 13.93
N GLY A 431 -20.94 -52.50 13.74
CA GLY A 431 -20.15 -52.93 12.61
C GLY A 431 -20.84 -52.69 11.26
N GLY A 432 -20.02 -52.25 10.32
CA GLY A 432 -19.83 -53.04 9.10
C GLY A 432 -20.44 -52.50 7.82
N GLY A 433 -19.54 -52.06 6.91
CA GLY A 433 -19.73 -52.16 5.46
C GLY A 433 -20.30 -50.89 4.80
N SER A 434 -19.49 -49.94 4.32
CA SER A 434 -18.68 -50.04 3.09
C SER A 434 -19.58 -50.36 1.88
N SER A 435 -19.62 -49.66 0.76
CA SER A 435 -18.86 -48.57 0.17
C SER A 435 -19.56 -48.27 -1.16
N PHE A 436 -19.73 -47.03 -1.58
CA PHE A 436 -19.54 -46.70 -3.00
C PHE A 436 -19.03 -45.27 -3.15
N ARG A 437 -17.77 -45.20 -3.62
CA ARG A 437 -16.97 -44.01 -3.88
C ARG A 437 -17.61 -43.12 -4.93
N GLY A 438 -17.68 -41.83 -4.63
CA GLY A 438 -17.83 -40.77 -5.62
C GLY A 438 -16.60 -40.71 -6.54
N ARG A 439 -16.85 -40.66 -7.85
CA ARG A 439 -15.86 -40.34 -8.88
C ARG A 439 -15.73 -38.81 -8.96
N ARG A 440 -14.52 -38.30 -8.71
CA ARG A 440 -14.10 -36.91 -8.96
C ARG A 440 -13.99 -36.68 -10.47
N THR A 441 -14.52 -35.57 -10.97
CA THR A 441 -14.16 -34.97 -12.25
C THR A 441 -13.30 -33.74 -12.00
N GLN A 442 -12.07 -33.77 -12.51
CA GLN A 442 -11.21 -32.60 -12.71
C GLN A 442 -11.57 -31.96 -14.05
N PHE A 443 -11.69 -30.63 -14.08
CA PHE A 443 -11.68 -29.86 -15.31
C PHE A 443 -10.25 -29.41 -15.62
N VAL A 444 -9.83 -29.63 -16.86
CA VAL A 444 -8.62 -29.08 -17.48
C VAL A 444 -9.04 -27.98 -18.45
N PHE A 445 -8.29 -26.89 -18.43
CA PHE A 445 -8.39 -25.74 -19.33
C PHE A 445 -8.10 -26.10 -20.78
N LEU A 446 -8.80 -25.41 -21.69
CA LEU A 446 -8.22 -24.79 -22.89
C LEU A 446 -8.72 -23.36 -22.98
#